data_AF-A0A1A7ZFJ8-F1
#
_entry.id   AF-A0A1A7ZFJ8-F1
#
_cell.length_a   1.000
_cell.length_b   1.000
_cell.length_c   1.000
_cell.angle_alpha   90.00
_cell.angle_beta   90.00
_cell.angle_gamma   90.00
#
_symmetry.space_group_name_H-M   'P 1'
#
loop_
_entity.id
_entity.type
_entity.pdbx_description
1 polymer ?
#
loop_
_entity_poly.entity_id
_entity_poly.type
_entity_poly.pdbx_seq_one_letter_code
_entity_poly.pdbx_strand_id
1 'polypeptide(L)' 'MGSSTLGKAASLDALLQECIHAFDDSGELHANMLPRTFLLMHCWYVTSSELAGKLLMIYPTWQKRRAAVGPLNGSS' A
#
# COMPACT_ATOMS: atom_id res chain seq x y z
N MET A 1 -20.40 13.79 -2.33
CA MET A 1 -19.38 14.08 -3.34
C MET A 1 -18.04 14.14 -2.61
N GLY A 2 -17.18 13.13 -2.82
CA GLY A 2 -15.94 12.99 -2.06
C GLY A 2 -15.00 14.15 -2.36
N SER A 3 -14.63 14.93 -1.34
CA SER A 3 -13.57 15.90 -1.44
C SER A 3 -12.27 15.11 -1.52
N SER A 4 -11.68 15.03 -2.72
CA SER A 4 -10.30 14.55 -2.85
C SER A 4 -9.43 15.54 -2.08
N THR A 5 -8.89 15.10 -0.95
CA THR A 5 -7.82 15.75 -0.16
C THR A 5 -6.61 16.12 -1.02
N LEU A 6 -6.45 15.41 -2.12
CA LEU A 6 -5.44 15.61 -3.14
C LEU A 6 -5.78 16.84 -4.01
N GLY A 7 -4.90 17.84 -4.02
CA GLY A 7 -5.00 19.01 -4.91
C GLY A 7 -4.94 18.65 -6.40
N LYS A 8 -4.92 19.65 -7.29
CA LYS A 8 -4.93 19.43 -8.76
C LYS A 8 -3.77 18.58 -9.30
N ALA A 9 -2.70 18.43 -8.52
CA ALA A 9 -1.58 17.54 -8.79
C ALA A 9 -1.04 17.00 -7.45
N ALA A 10 -0.50 15.78 -7.47
CA ALA A 10 0.25 15.26 -6.35
C ALA A 10 1.35 14.31 -6.82
N SER A 11 2.33 14.09 -5.95
CA SER A 11 3.34 13.06 -6.15
C SER A 11 2.70 11.67 -6.15
N LEU A 12 3.32 10.73 -6.87
CA LEU A 12 2.95 9.30 -6.87
C LEU A 12 2.88 8.71 -5.44
N ASP A 13 3.76 9.15 -4.55
CA ASP A 13 3.82 8.68 -3.16
C ASP A 13 2.58 9.10 -2.35
N ALA A 14 2.23 10.38 -2.38
CA ALA A 14 1.01 10.89 -1.75
C ALA A 14 -0.27 10.23 -2.30
N LEU A 15 -0.34 10.01 -3.63
CA LEU A 15 -1.44 9.26 -4.25
C LEU A 15 -1.54 7.83 -3.72
N LEU A 16 -0.39 7.15 -3.57
CA LEU A 16 -0.32 5.79 -3.07
C LEU A 16 -0.76 5.71 -1.60
N GLN A 17 -0.35 6.66 -0.76
CA GLN A 17 -0.79 6.74 0.63
C GLN A 17 -2.30 6.96 0.76
N GLU A 18 -2.87 7.89 -0.01
CA GLU A 18 -4.32 8.10 -0.03
C GLU A 18 -5.08 6.88 -0.57
N CYS A 19 -4.49 6.12 -1.49
CA CYS A 19 -5.07 4.85 -1.92
C CYS A 19 -5.08 3.81 -0.79
N ILE A 20 -4.03 3.76 0.03
CA ILE A 20 -3.96 2.85 1.17
C ILE A 20 -4.96 3.27 2.25
N HIS A 21 -5.05 4.56 2.58
CA HIS A 21 -6.02 5.11 3.53
C HIS A 21 -7.48 5.00 3.08
N ALA A 22 -7.72 4.73 1.80
CA ALA A 22 -9.08 4.48 1.29
C ALA A 22 -9.65 3.15 1.79
N PHE A 23 -8.79 2.20 2.18
CA PHE A 23 -9.20 0.94 2.79
C PHE A 23 -9.24 1.10 4.31
N ASP A 24 -10.28 0.59 4.94
CA ASP A 24 -10.36 0.56 6.39
C ASP A 24 -9.61 -0.65 7.00
N ASP A 25 -9.60 -0.74 8.34
CA ASP A 25 -8.95 -1.83 9.07
C ASP A 25 -9.57 -3.21 8.79
N SER A 26 -10.81 -3.26 8.28
CA SER A 26 -11.48 -4.50 7.86
C SER A 26 -11.17 -4.88 6.40
N GLY A 27 -10.50 -4.00 5.66
CA GLY A 27 -10.19 -4.16 4.25
C GLY A 27 -11.30 -3.69 3.30
N GLU A 28 -12.34 -3.04 3.82
CA GLU A 28 -13.45 -2.54 3.02
C GLU A 28 -13.08 -1.21 2.36
N LEU A 29 -13.42 -1.09 1.07
CA LEU A 29 -13.19 0.11 0.27
C LEU A 29 -14.46 0.96 0.21
N HIS A 30 -14.51 2.02 1.02
CA HIS A 30 -15.67 2.90 1.11
C HIS A 30 -15.80 3.81 -0.13
N ALA A 31 -16.66 3.45 -1.10
CA ALA A 31 -17.11 4.27 -2.25
C ALA A 31 -16.04 5.17 -2.94
N ASN A 32 -14.75 4.85 -2.77
CA ASN A 32 -13.64 5.67 -3.19
C ASN A 32 -13.11 5.12 -4.51
N MET A 33 -13.21 5.94 -5.55
CA MET A 33 -12.74 5.56 -6.88
C MET A 33 -11.22 5.72 -7.02
N LEU A 34 -10.55 6.36 -6.06
CA LEU A 34 -9.13 6.67 -6.16
C LEU A 34 -8.25 5.41 -6.34
N PRO A 35 -8.35 4.33 -5.52
CA PRO A 35 -7.52 3.15 -5.72
C PRO A 35 -7.77 2.49 -7.07
N ARG A 36 -9.05 2.46 -7.51
CA ARG A 36 -9.44 1.88 -8.80
C ARG A 36 -8.86 2.67 -9.97
N THR A 37 -9.01 3.99 -9.98
CA THR A 37 -8.49 4.86 -11.04
C THR A 37 -6.97 4.85 -11.05
N PHE A 38 -6.33 4.88 -9.88
CA PHE A 38 -4.88 4.80 -9.73
C PHE A 38 -4.33 3.50 -10.30
N LEU A 39 -4.88 2.35 -9.90
CA LEU A 39 -4.47 1.04 -10.41
C LEU A 39 -4.75 0.88 -11.91
N LEU A 40 -5.76 1.55 -12.46
CA LEU A 40 -6.02 1.52 -13.90
C LEU A 40 -5.02 2.39 -14.68
N MET A 41 -4.66 3.56 -14.15
CA MET A 41 -3.86 4.57 -14.85
C MET A 41 -2.37 4.52 -14.52
N HIS A 42 -1.93 3.68 -13.58
CA HIS A 42 -0.54 3.68 -13.09
C HIS A 42 0.49 3.51 -14.22
N CYS A 43 0.20 2.71 -15.25
CA CYS A 43 1.07 2.50 -16.41
C CYS A 43 1.44 3.78 -17.18
N TRP A 44 0.68 4.87 -17.01
CA TRP A 44 0.98 6.15 -17.67
C TRP A 44 2.08 6.93 -16.93
N TYR A 45 2.37 6.58 -15.68
CA TYR A 45 3.32 7.31 -14.82
C TYR A 45 4.48 6.43 -14.33
N VAL A 46 4.25 5.13 -14.17
CA VAL A 46 5.21 4.19 -13.57
C VAL A 46 4.96 2.77 -14.07
N THR A 47 6.02 1.95 -14.13
CA THR A 47 5.85 0.53 -14.46
C THR A 47 5.18 -0.23 -13.30
N SER A 48 4.43 -1.29 -13.61
CA SER A 48 3.81 -2.12 -12.55
C SER A 48 4.84 -2.71 -11.59
N SER A 49 6.05 -3.02 -12.06
CA SER A 49 7.17 -3.49 -11.23
C SER A 49 7.65 -2.45 -10.21
N GLU A 50 7.77 -1.20 -10.63
CA GLU A 50 8.17 -0.10 -9.73
C GLU A 50 7.06 0.22 -8.72
N LEU A 51 5.80 0.20 -9.16
CA LEU A 51 4.66 0.37 -8.25
C LEU A 51 4.60 -0.74 -7.20
N ALA A 52 4.76 -1.99 -7.61
CA ALA A 52 4.83 -3.14 -6.70
C ALA A 52 6.02 -3.00 -5.74
N GLY A 53 7.18 -2.54 -6.22
CA GLY A 53 8.35 -2.25 -5.39
C GLY A 53 8.06 -1.20 -4.30
N LYS A 54 7.37 -0.11 -4.66
CA LYS A 54 6.94 0.92 -3.69
C LYS A 54 5.98 0.37 -2.64
N LEU A 55 4.97 -0.41 -3.06
CA LEU A 55 4.06 -1.08 -2.14
C LEU A 55 4.81 -2.04 -1.19
N LEU A 56 5.81 -2.76 -1.70
CA LEU A 56 6.67 -3.64 -0.90
C LEU A 56 7.54 -2.89 0.11
N MET A 57 7.93 -1.66 -0.20
CA MET A 57 8.67 -0.81 0.75
C MET A 57 7.77 -0.26 1.86
N ILE A 58 6.52 0.07 1.53
CA ILE A 58 5.53 0.58 2.50
C ILE A 58 5.07 -0.55 3.43
N TYR A 59 4.78 -1.73 2.87
CA TYR A 59 4.43 -2.88 3.68
C TYR A 59 5.69 -3.41 4.34
N PRO A 60 5.85 -3.32 5.67
CA PRO A 60 7.02 -3.86 6.35
C PRO A 60 7.02 -5.37 6.12
N THR A 61 7.81 -5.81 5.15
CA THR A 61 7.88 -7.20 4.76
C THR A 61 8.12 -8.04 6.02
N TRP A 62 7.30 -9.08 6.18
CA TRP A 62 7.44 -10.39 6.84
C TRP A 62 8.69 -10.77 7.67
N GLN A 63 9.77 -10.00 7.72
CA GLN A 63 10.96 -10.15 8.55
C GLN A 63 10.66 -10.26 10.05
N LYS A 64 9.58 -9.64 10.55
CA LYS A 64 9.16 -9.77 11.95
C LYS A 64 8.59 -11.16 12.28
N ARG A 65 8.02 -11.89 11.31
CA ARG A 65 7.51 -13.26 11.52
C ARG A 65 8.58 -14.35 11.44
N ARG A 66 9.68 -14.13 10.71
CA ARG A 66 10.82 -15.08 10.69
C ARG A 66 11.77 -14.90 11.87
N ALA A 67 11.83 -13.72 12.50
CA ALA A 67 12.62 -13.48 13.71
C ALA A 67 11.95 -14.03 15.00
N ALA A 68 10.65 -14.30 14.98
CA ALA A 68 9.91 -14.84 16.13
C ALA A 68 9.94 -16.38 16.23
N VAL A 69 10.40 -17.08 15.19
CA VAL A 69 10.76 -18.51 15.25
C VAL A 69 12.28 -18.57 15.42
N GLY A 70 12.75 -18.17 16.60
CA GLY A 70 14.07 -18.58 17.08
C GLY A 70 14.05 -20.08 17.40
N PRO A 71 15.20 -20.77 17.37
CA PRO A 71 15.24 -22.19 17.70
C PRO A 71 14.67 -22.38 19.10
N LEU A 72 13.61 -23.18 19.22
CA LEU A 72 13.14 -23.69 20.50
C LEU A 72 14.32 -24.46 21.09
N ASN A 73 15.02 -23.79 22.00
CA ASN A 73 16.18 -24.29 22.68
C ASN A 73 15.78 -25.57 23.43
N GLY A 74 16.23 -26.71 22.91
CA GLY A 74 16.33 -27.93 23.70
C GLY A 74 17.34 -27.67 24.81
N SER A 75 16.85 -27.61 26.04
CA SER A 75 17.70 -27.64 27.22
C SER A 75 16.95 -28.39 28.30
N SER A 76 17.35 -29.66 28.40
CA SER A 76 17.46 -30.54 29.57
C SER A 76 16.34 -30.61 30.59
#